data_AF-A0A7V0UFR5-F1
#
_entry.id   AF-A0A7V0UFR5-F1
#
_cell.length_a   1.000
_cell.length_b   1.000
_cell.length_c   1.000
_cell.angle_alpha   90.00
_cell.angle_beta   90.00
_cell.angle_gamma   90.00
#
_symmetry.space_group_name_H-M   'P 1'
#
loop_
_entity.id
_entity.type
_entity.pdbx_description
1 polymer ?
#
loop_
_entity_poly.entity_id
_entity_poly.type
_entity_poly.pdbx_seq_one_letter_code
_entity_poly.pdbx_strand_id
1 'polypeptide(L)'
;MQLPKPPKIETVEVIAAQPTEAERAAIARLSAESKRALPQVAYVVKVRLKAKPPATSMAWALYVNDMLIPKYWEYAEGIYFTVLDPQFLADYKGKRLRFSLNGVDFHDTGMKLPAAPAPSKSKGKAARLPLQADVLK
;
A
#
# COMPACT_ATOMS: atom_id res chain seq x y z
N MET A 1 -6.82 -3.63 -28.90
CA MET A 1 -7.68 -2.88 -27.95
C MET A 1 -6.87 -1.72 -27.40
N GLN A 2 -7.44 -0.53 -27.29
CA GLN A 2 -6.76 0.60 -26.69
C GLN A 2 -6.76 0.42 -25.16
N LEU A 3 -5.59 0.46 -24.52
CA LEU A 3 -5.50 0.38 -23.07
C LEU A 3 -6.21 1.61 -22.45
N PRO A 4 -6.99 1.41 -21.36
CA PRO A 4 -7.63 2.52 -20.67
C PRO A 4 -6.55 3.47 -20.12
N LYS A 5 -6.87 4.76 -20.08
CA LYS A 5 -5.96 5.77 -19.51
C LYS A 5 -5.76 5.49 -18.01
N PRO A 6 -4.52 5.59 -17.49
CA PRO A 6 -4.25 5.41 -16.07
C PRO A 6 -4.98 6.48 -15.25
N PRO A 7 -5.51 6.13 -14.07
CA PRO A 7 -6.12 7.10 -13.19
C PRO A 7 -5.06 8.09 -12.67
N LYS A 8 -5.45 9.36 -12.53
CA LYS A 8 -4.57 10.38 -11.96
C LYS A 8 -4.64 10.30 -10.44
N ILE A 9 -3.49 10.15 -9.79
CA ILE A 9 -3.39 10.22 -8.33
C ILE A 9 -3.49 11.68 -7.87
N GLU A 10 -4.22 11.90 -6.80
CA GLU A 10 -4.29 13.16 -6.08
C GLU A 10 -3.34 13.16 -4.88
N THR A 11 -3.47 12.16 -4.00
CA THR A 11 -2.63 12.00 -2.80
C THR A 11 -2.28 10.53 -2.57
N VAL A 12 -1.14 10.31 -1.91
CA VAL A 12 -0.72 8.99 -1.43
C VAL A 12 -0.31 9.12 0.04
N GLU A 13 -0.88 8.26 0.87
CA GLU A 13 -0.61 8.20 2.30
C GLU A 13 -0.25 6.77 2.70
N VAL A 14 0.63 6.62 3.69
CA VAL A 14 0.94 5.34 4.31
C VAL A 14 0.49 5.40 5.76
N ILE A 15 -0.36 4.46 6.14
CA ILE A 15 -0.99 4.40 7.47
C ILE A 15 -0.64 3.06 8.10
N ALA A 16 -0.05 3.08 9.29
CA ALA A 16 0.17 1.87 10.07
C ALA A 16 -1.14 1.47 10.78
N ALA A 17 -1.53 0.20 10.66
CA ALA A 17 -2.74 -0.35 11.25
C ALA A 17 -2.44 -1.70 11.93
N GLN A 18 -3.36 -2.14 12.79
CA GLN A 18 -3.34 -3.51 13.30
C GLN A 18 -3.62 -4.48 12.15
N PRO A 19 -2.82 -5.55 12.00
CA PRO A 19 -3.06 -6.54 10.97
C PRO A 19 -4.30 -7.37 11.30
N THR A 20 -5.03 -7.75 10.25
CA THR A 20 -6.06 -8.80 10.30
C THR A 20 -5.45 -10.18 10.59
N GLU A 21 -6.27 -11.18 10.87
CA GLU A 21 -5.79 -12.55 11.10
C GLU A 21 -5.03 -13.10 9.88
N ALA A 22 -5.55 -12.88 8.67
CA ALA A 22 -4.90 -13.29 7.43
C ALA A 22 -3.53 -12.60 7.25
N GLU A 23 -3.44 -11.30 7.56
CA GLU A 23 -2.18 -10.57 7.50
C GLU A 23 -1.20 -11.03 8.59
N ARG A 24 -1.68 -11.36 9.80
CA ARG A 24 -0.82 -11.95 10.85
C ARG A 24 -0.21 -13.26 10.39
N ALA A 25 -1.00 -14.12 9.75
CA ALA A 25 -0.51 -15.38 9.17
C ALA A 25 0.52 -15.10 8.06
N ALA A 26 0.28 -14.11 7.20
CA ALA A 26 1.22 -13.70 6.16
C ALA A 26 2.51 -13.10 6.74
N ILE A 27 2.43 -12.27 7.78
CA ILE A 27 3.58 -11.72 8.51
C ILE A 27 4.39 -12.84 9.15
N ALA A 28 3.74 -13.83 9.78
CA ALA A 28 4.41 -14.98 10.38
C ALA A 28 5.14 -15.81 9.33
N ARG A 29 4.49 -16.08 8.19
CA ARG A 29 5.11 -16.76 7.05
C ARG A 29 6.33 -15.99 6.51
N LEU A 30 6.17 -14.69 6.28
CA LEU A 30 7.25 -13.84 5.78
C LEU A 30 8.41 -13.73 6.78
N SER A 31 8.12 -13.71 8.08
CA SER A 31 9.13 -13.74 9.15
C SER A 31 9.94 -15.03 9.12
N ALA A 32 9.26 -16.17 8.91
CA ALA A 32 9.91 -17.48 8.81
C ALA A 32 10.77 -17.60 7.54
N GLU A 33 10.23 -17.20 6.38
CA GLU A 33 10.95 -17.24 5.09
C GLU A 33 12.17 -16.33 5.09
N SER A 34 12.04 -15.12 5.66
CA SER A 34 13.13 -14.14 5.71
C SER A 34 14.08 -14.30 6.90
N LYS A 35 13.81 -15.26 7.80
CA LYS A 35 14.55 -15.48 9.06
C LYS A 35 14.70 -14.21 9.91
N ARG A 36 13.70 -13.34 9.88
CA ARG A 36 13.67 -12.06 10.61
C ARG A 36 12.36 -11.93 11.38
N ALA A 37 12.42 -11.40 12.59
CA ALA A 37 11.21 -11.08 13.35
C ALA A 37 10.58 -9.81 12.77
N LEU A 38 9.41 -9.93 12.15
CA LEU A 38 8.66 -8.78 11.65
C LEU A 38 7.69 -8.25 12.70
N PRO A 39 7.47 -6.93 12.76
CA PRO A 39 6.48 -6.35 13.64
C PRO A 39 5.06 -6.77 13.21
N GLN A 40 4.17 -6.92 14.19
CA GLN A 40 2.75 -7.24 13.95
C GLN A 40 1.98 -5.99 13.52
N VAL A 41 2.33 -5.46 12.34
CA VAL A 41 1.81 -4.21 11.78
C VAL A 41 1.50 -4.43 10.29
N ALA A 42 0.35 -3.95 9.84
CA ALA A 42 0.04 -3.80 8.42
C ALA A 42 0.16 -2.33 8.03
N TYR A 43 0.81 -2.05 6.90
CA TYR A 43 0.89 -0.70 6.35
C TYR A 43 -0.07 -0.58 5.17
N VAL A 44 -1.10 0.24 5.35
CA VAL A 44 -2.08 0.55 4.32
C VAL A 44 -1.57 1.75 3.52
N VAL A 45 -1.32 1.54 2.23
CA VAL A 45 -1.05 2.61 1.27
C VAL A 45 -2.40 3.07 0.71
N LYS A 46 -2.87 4.23 1.16
CA LYS A 46 -4.09 4.87 0.68
C LYS A 46 -3.76 5.75 -0.51
N VAL A 47 -4.32 5.43 -1.68
CA VAL A 47 -4.16 6.20 -2.91
C VAL A 47 -5.49 6.86 -3.26
N ARG A 48 -5.56 8.19 -3.16
CA ARG A 48 -6.71 8.97 -3.62
C ARG A 48 -6.55 9.31 -5.08
N LEU A 49 -7.60 9.15 -5.86
CA LEU A 49 -7.63 9.41 -7.30
C LEU A 49 -8.43 10.68 -7.57
N LYS A 50 -7.96 11.51 -8.51
CA LYS A 50 -8.67 12.74 -8.92
C LYS A 50 -10.04 12.46 -9.53
N ALA A 51 -10.23 11.27 -10.08
CA ALA A 51 -11.48 10.81 -10.66
C ALA A 51 -11.55 9.29 -10.54
N LYS A 52 -12.77 8.76 -10.45
CA LYS A 52 -13.02 7.32 -10.45
C LYS A 52 -12.43 6.69 -11.72
N PRO A 53 -11.62 5.63 -11.62
CA PRO A 53 -11.10 4.96 -12.79
C PRO A 53 -12.27 4.40 -13.61
N PRO A 54 -12.15 4.36 -14.95
CA PRO A 54 -13.14 3.68 -15.77
C PRO A 54 -13.27 2.23 -15.31
N ALA A 55 -14.51 1.72 -15.27
CA ALA A 55 -14.73 0.30 -14.98
C ALA A 55 -14.13 -0.52 -16.12
N THR A 56 -13.11 -1.32 -15.81
CA THR A 56 -12.47 -2.20 -16.78
C THR A 56 -12.40 -3.62 -16.24
N SER A 57 -12.32 -4.62 -17.13
CA SER A 57 -12.13 -6.02 -16.74
C SER A 57 -10.75 -6.29 -16.13
N MET A 58 -9.84 -5.31 -16.18
CA MET A 58 -8.49 -5.38 -15.63
C MET A 58 -8.37 -4.47 -14.39
N ALA A 59 -7.64 -4.94 -13.37
CA ALA A 59 -7.40 -4.17 -12.16
C ALA A 59 -6.08 -3.41 -12.25
N TRP A 60 -6.09 -2.12 -11.91
CA TRP A 60 -4.86 -1.32 -11.79
C TRP A 60 -4.02 -1.84 -10.63
N ALA A 61 -2.80 -2.26 -10.92
CA ALA A 61 -1.80 -2.66 -9.95
C ALA A 61 -0.82 -1.50 -9.70
N LEU A 62 -0.50 -1.26 -8.43
CA LEU A 62 0.46 -0.24 -8.02
C LEU A 62 1.85 -0.85 -7.91
N TYR A 63 2.83 -0.17 -8.49
CA TYR A 63 4.23 -0.54 -8.43
C TYR A 63 5.06 0.58 -7.83
N VAL A 64 6.11 0.21 -7.09
CA VAL A 64 7.18 1.12 -6.71
C VAL A 64 8.48 0.63 -7.32
N ASN A 65 9.02 1.40 -8.27
CA ASN A 65 9.93 0.84 -9.28
C ASN A 65 9.32 -0.48 -9.83
N ASP A 66 10.06 -1.59 -9.80
CA ASP A 66 9.64 -2.87 -10.40
C ASP A 66 8.92 -3.80 -9.41
N MET A 67 8.64 -3.33 -8.20
CA MET A 67 7.98 -4.14 -7.17
C MET A 67 6.48 -3.85 -7.12
N LEU A 68 5.68 -4.91 -7.19
CA LEU A 68 4.23 -4.87 -7.01
C LEU A 68 3.87 -4.60 -5.56
N ILE A 69 2.98 -3.63 -5.33
CA ILE A 69 2.29 -3.43 -4.06
C ILE A 69 0.89 -4.07 -4.22
N PRO A 70 0.58 -5.14 -3.47
CA PRO A 70 -0.70 -5.83 -3.60
C PRO A 70 -1.89 -4.91 -3.33
N LYS A 71 -2.86 -4.93 -4.26
CA LYS A 71 -4.15 -4.27 -4.06
C LYS A 71 -4.90 -4.98 -2.94
N TYR A 72 -5.49 -4.19 -2.06
CA TYR A 72 -6.26 -4.67 -0.93
C TYR A 72 -7.76 -4.41 -1.12
N TRP A 73 -8.15 -3.16 -1.40
CA TRP A 73 -9.56 -2.78 -1.54
C TRP A 73 -9.73 -1.53 -2.41
N GLU A 74 -10.96 -1.23 -2.84
CA GLU A 74 -11.31 0.02 -3.55
C GLU A 74 -12.42 0.76 -2.83
N TYR A 75 -12.36 2.09 -2.86
CA TYR A 75 -13.40 2.96 -2.32
C TYR A 75 -13.77 4.04 -3.34
N ALA A 76 -14.80 4.83 -3.06
CA ALA A 76 -15.38 5.76 -4.02
C ALA A 76 -14.37 6.72 -4.66
N GLU A 77 -13.35 7.13 -3.90
CA GLU A 77 -12.35 8.11 -4.31
C GLU A 77 -10.94 7.52 -4.49
N GLY A 78 -10.77 6.20 -4.43
CA GLY A 78 -9.42 5.64 -4.49
C GLY A 78 -9.27 4.14 -4.29
N ILE A 79 -8.02 3.76 -4.03
CA ILE A 79 -7.59 2.36 -3.89
C ILE A 79 -6.70 2.22 -2.66
N TYR A 80 -6.93 1.17 -1.89
CA TYR A 80 -6.09 0.74 -0.79
C TYR A 80 -5.18 -0.38 -1.23
N PHE A 81 -3.90 -0.27 -0.88
CA PHE A 81 -2.90 -1.33 -1.06
C PHE A 81 -2.27 -1.67 0.30
N THR A 82 -1.67 -2.85 0.44
CA THR A 82 -1.08 -3.27 1.71
C THR A 82 0.37 -3.67 1.54
N VAL A 83 1.20 -3.25 2.49
CA VAL A 83 2.59 -3.69 2.67
C VAL A 83 2.74 -4.26 4.07
N LEU A 84 3.34 -5.44 4.16
CA LEU A 84 3.55 -6.15 5.44
C LEU A 84 5.01 -6.10 5.92
N ASP A 85 5.96 -5.91 4.99
CA ASP A 85 7.37 -5.75 5.34
C ASP A 85 7.70 -4.25 5.57
N PRO A 86 8.02 -3.81 6.80
CA PRO A 86 8.46 -2.44 7.03
C PRO A 86 9.76 -2.10 6.28
N GLN A 87 10.62 -3.09 6.02
CA GLN A 87 11.87 -2.88 5.28
C GLN A 87 11.58 -2.45 3.84
N PHE A 88 10.52 -2.98 3.23
CA PHE A 88 10.07 -2.55 1.91
C PHE A 88 9.80 -1.04 1.88
N LEU A 89 9.09 -0.51 2.88
CA LEU A 89 8.80 0.92 2.94
C LEU A 89 10.06 1.75 3.17
N ALA A 90 11.05 1.21 3.89
CA ALA A 90 12.34 1.86 4.09
C ALA A 90 13.16 1.91 2.80
N ASP A 91 13.26 0.80 2.09
CA ASP A 91 14.07 0.64 0.88
C ASP A 91 13.50 1.43 -0.32
N TYR A 92 12.16 1.50 -0.40
CA TYR A 92 11.47 2.14 -1.52
C TYR A 92 10.91 3.53 -1.21
N LYS A 93 11.18 4.09 -0.02
CA LYS A 93 10.80 5.46 0.32
C LYS A 93 11.33 6.45 -0.72
N GLY A 94 10.45 7.35 -1.18
CA GLY A 94 10.80 8.39 -2.15
C GLY A 94 11.01 7.89 -3.58
N LYS A 95 10.85 6.59 -3.85
CA LYS A 95 10.84 6.03 -5.20
C LYS A 95 9.50 6.30 -5.87
N ARG A 96 9.50 6.31 -7.20
CA ARG A 96 8.31 6.68 -7.99
C ARG A 96 7.28 5.57 -7.97
N LEU A 97 6.02 5.98 -7.89
CA LEU A 97 4.87 5.11 -8.01
C LEU A 97 4.44 5.03 -9.47
N ARG A 98 4.18 3.81 -9.94
CA ARG A 98 3.75 3.52 -11.30
C ARG A 98 2.50 2.66 -11.26
N PHE A 99 1.57 2.91 -12.18
CA PHE A 99 0.42 2.03 -12.40
C PHE A 99 0.67 1.12 -13.59
N SER A 100 0.20 -0.12 -13.51
CA SER A 100 0.17 -1.05 -14.64
C SER A 100 -1.08 -1.93 -14.59
N LEU A 101 -1.60 -2.32 -15.76
CA LEU A 101 -2.70 -3.28 -15.89
C LEU A 101 -2.21 -4.69 -16.24
N ASN A 102 -1.04 -4.79 -16.86
CA ASN A 102 -0.52 -6.04 -17.42
C ASN A 102 0.87 -6.40 -16.87
N GLY A 103 1.46 -5.57 -16.01
CA GLY A 103 2.80 -5.77 -15.47
C GLY A 103 3.93 -5.50 -16.47
N VAL A 104 3.61 -5.00 -17.67
CA VAL A 104 4.56 -4.71 -18.75
C VAL A 104 4.58 -3.22 -19.07
N ASP A 105 3.40 -2.63 -19.27
CA ASP A 105 3.23 -1.21 -19.53
C ASP A 105 3.09 -0.45 -18.22
N PHE A 106 4.05 0.41 -17.93
CA PHE A 106 4.09 1.20 -16.70
C PHE A 106 3.78 2.67 -16.98
N HIS A 107 2.85 3.22 -16.21
CA HIS A 107 2.48 4.62 -16.26
C HIS A 107 2.99 5.33 -15.00
N ASP A 108 3.86 6.32 -15.17
CA ASP A 108 4.33 7.17 -14.06
C ASP A 108 3.14 7.97 -13.51
N THR A 109 2.97 7.94 -12.19
CA THR A 109 1.87 8.62 -11.50
C THR A 109 2.22 10.07 -11.11
N GLY A 110 3.49 10.47 -11.24
CA GLY A 110 4.04 11.72 -10.71
C GLY A 110 4.27 11.71 -9.19
N MET A 111 3.82 10.65 -8.51
CA MET A 111 3.88 10.52 -7.06
C MET A 111 5.05 9.64 -6.62
N LYS A 112 5.50 9.85 -5.38
CA LYS A 112 6.53 9.05 -4.73
C LYS A 112 5.93 8.32 -3.53
N LEU A 113 6.46 7.13 -3.23
CA LEU A 113 6.07 6.39 -2.04
C LEU A 113 6.45 7.22 -0.79
N PRO A 114 5.49 7.61 0.06
CA PRO A 114 5.79 8.39 1.24
C PRO A 114 6.50 7.52 2.29
N ALA A 115 7.12 8.17 3.28
CA ALA A 115 7.71 7.45 4.39
C ALA A 115 6.63 6.72 5.20
N ALA A 116 6.94 5.54 5.70
CA ALA A 116 6.12 4.93 6.74
C ALA A 116 6.09 5.85 7.97
N PRO A 117 4.93 6.03 8.62
CA PRO A 117 4.87 6.71 9.90
C PRO A 117 5.71 5.91 10.90
N ALA A 118 6.58 6.61 11.63
CA ALA A 118 7.32 5.97 12.72
C ALA A 118 6.30 5.45 13.75
N PRO A 119 6.45 4.23 14.29
CA PRO A 119 5.65 3.80 15.43
C PRO A 119 5.88 4.83 16.53
N SER A 120 4.82 5.52 16.96
CA SER A 120 4.96 6.63 17.90
C SER A 120 5.55 6.10 19.21
N LYS A 121 6.75 6.57 19.56
CA LYS A 121 7.34 6.37 20.88
C LYS A 121 6.69 7.37 21.86
N SER A 122 5.36 7.38 21.98
CA SER A 122 4.72 8.19 23.02
C SER A 122 4.99 7.53 24.38
N LYS A 123 5.92 8.12 25.14
CA LYS A 123 6.08 7.88 26.58
C LYS A 123 4.76 8.21 27.27
N GLY A 124 3.96 7.19 27.58
CA GLY A 124 2.67 7.32 28.26
C GLY A 124 1.52 6.78 27.40
N LYS A 125 1.09 5.55 27.70
CA LYS A 125 0.15 4.71 26.93
C LYS A 125 0.65 4.41 25.51
N ALA A 126 1.01 3.15 25.26
CA ALA A 126 1.28 2.66 23.91
C ALA A 126 0.12 3.09 23.00
N ALA A 127 0.38 3.98 22.04
CA ALA A 127 -0.62 4.37 21.07
C ALA A 127 -0.99 3.10 20.29
N ARG A 128 -2.14 2.52 20.63
CA ARG A 128 -2.63 1.31 19.99
C ARG A 128 -2.91 1.70 18.54
N LEU A 129 -2.26 1.01 17.59
CA LEU A 129 -2.49 1.24 16.16
C LEU A 129 -4.00 1.15 15.87
N PRO A 130 -4.54 1.96 14.94
CA PRO A 130 -5.95 1.85 14.57
C PRO A 130 -6.24 0.45 14.03
N LEU A 131 -7.49 -0.02 14.18
CA LEU A 131 -7.92 -1.23 13.49
C LEU A 131 -7.89 -0.95 11.98
N GLN A 132 -7.58 -1.96 11.18
CA GLN A 132 -7.57 -1.78 9.72
C GLN A 132 -8.94 -1.34 9.20
N ALA A 133 -10.03 -1.86 9.77
CA ALA A 133 -11.40 -1.43 9.45
C ALA A 133 -11.64 0.07 9.69
N ASP A 134 -10.94 0.69 10.65
CA ASP A 134 -11.07 2.12 10.90
C ASP A 134 -10.33 2.98 9.85
N VAL A 135 -9.31 2.41 9.21
CA VAL A 135 -8.52 3.05 8.15
C VAL A 135 -9.21 2.92 6.78
N LEU A 136 -9.90 1.80 6.55
CA LEU A 136 -10.58 1.45 5.30
C LEU A 136 -11.97 2.10 5.19
N LYS A 137 -12.02 3.43 5.32
CA LYS A 137 -13.25 4.22 5.17
C LYS A 137 -13.32 4.94 3.83
#